data_AF-A0A1R3XP58-F1
#
_entry.id   AF-A0A1R3XP58-F1
#
_cell.length_a   1.000
_cell.length_b   1.000
_cell.length_c   1.000
_cell.angle_alpha   90.00
_cell.angle_beta   90.00
_cell.angle_gamma   90.00
#
_symmetry.space_group_name_H-M   'P 1'
#
loop_
_entity.id
_entity.type
_entity.pdbx_description
1 polymer ?
#
loop_
_entity_poly.entity_id
_entity_poly.type
_entity_poly.pdbx_seq_one_letter_code
_entity_poly.pdbx_strand_id
1 'polypeptide(L)'
;MTNLTPRDVETLLDDLAQLLPFPTTLYVDMGAEEWTAQLYYGPVDPDSELPIHRVGIDAHTVRPVWWIDLDEGSRTILLEEVTPDDVCAVAARVAETQQHD
;
A
#
# COMPACT_ATOMS: atom_id res chain seq x y z
N MET A 1 -12.42 -4.61 -17.61
CA MET A 1 -11.48 -4.36 -16.50
C MET A 1 -10.31 -5.29 -16.69
N THR A 2 -9.11 -4.75 -16.76
CA THR A 2 -7.88 -5.55 -16.88
C THR A 2 -7.44 -5.90 -15.47
N ASN A 3 -7.24 -7.19 -15.18
CA ASN A 3 -6.63 -7.59 -13.91
C ASN A 3 -5.22 -6.99 -13.86
N LEU A 4 -4.86 -6.37 -12.74
CA LEU A 4 -3.49 -5.87 -12.55
C LEU A 4 -2.54 -7.06 -12.45
N THR A 5 -1.42 -7.00 -13.16
CA THR A 5 -0.34 -7.98 -12.98
C THR A 5 0.49 -7.62 -11.75
N PRO A 6 1.26 -8.56 -11.18
CA PRO A 6 2.18 -8.26 -10.07
C PRO A 6 3.14 -7.10 -10.39
N ARG A 7 3.58 -7.00 -11.66
CA ARG A 7 4.44 -5.91 -12.11
C ARG A 7 3.72 -4.55 -12.15
N ASP A 8 2.43 -4.55 -12.49
CA ASP A 8 1.63 -3.32 -12.44
C ASP A 8 1.48 -2.84 -10.99
N VAL A 9 1.27 -3.76 -10.05
CA VAL A 9 1.22 -3.46 -8.60
C VAL A 9 2.54 -2.88 -8.11
N GLU A 10 3.67 -3.52 -8.41
CA GLU A 10 5.00 -3.00 -8.04
C GLU A 10 5.23 -1.59 -8.59
N THR A 11 4.89 -1.36 -9.87
CA THR A 11 5.06 -0.04 -10.51
C THR A 11 4.22 1.03 -9.81
N LEU A 12 2.95 0.72 -9.50
CA LEU A 12 2.06 1.66 -8.80
C LEU A 12 2.53 1.96 -7.37
N LEU A 13 3.13 0.98 -6.68
CA LEU A 13 3.69 1.18 -5.35
C LEU A 13 5.00 1.97 -5.38
N ASP A 14 5.84 1.76 -6.40
CA ASP A 14 7.04 2.58 -6.63
C ASP A 14 6.68 4.04 -6.96
N ASP A 15 5.64 4.25 -7.77
CA ASP A 15 5.13 5.59 -8.06
C ASP A 15 4.58 6.25 -6.79
N LEU A 16 3.84 5.50 -5.95
CA LEU A 16 3.36 5.97 -4.66
C LEU A 16 4.52 6.38 -3.74
N ALA A 17 5.54 5.53 -3.62
CA ALA A 17 6.72 5.80 -2.79
C ALA A 17 7.42 7.11 -3.16
N GLN A 18 7.49 7.43 -4.45
CA GLN A 18 8.12 8.67 -4.93
C GLN A 18 7.33 9.94 -4.58
N LEU A 19 6.02 9.82 -4.34
CA LEU A 19 5.16 10.96 -3.99
C LEU A 19 5.11 11.24 -2.49
N LEU A 20 5.47 10.27 -1.64
CA LEU A 20 5.37 10.41 -0.20
C LEU A 20 6.53 11.23 0.37
N PRO A 21 6.27 12.20 1.28
CA PRO A 21 7.29 13.09 1.81
C PRO A 21 8.13 12.46 2.95
N PHE A 22 8.08 11.14 3.11
CA PHE A 22 8.73 10.40 4.18
C PHE A 22 9.30 9.06 3.68
N PRO A 23 10.23 8.45 4.43
CA PRO A 23 10.83 7.18 4.04
C PRO A 23 9.79 6.06 3.94
N THR A 24 9.91 5.25 2.89
CA THR A 24 9.10 4.06 2.67
C THR A 24 9.98 2.88 2.27
N THR A 25 9.51 1.66 2.50
CA THR A 25 10.19 0.43 2.09
C THR A 25 9.23 -0.46 1.34
N LEU A 26 9.58 -0.84 0.11
CA LEU A 26 8.83 -1.84 -0.64
C LEU A 26 9.24 -3.23 -0.16
N TYR A 27 8.28 -4.04 0.26
CA TYR A 27 8.53 -5.40 0.72
C TYR A 27 7.45 -6.34 0.17
N VAL A 28 7.87 -7.54 -0.24
CA VAL A 28 6.96 -8.58 -0.71
C VAL A 28 6.66 -9.48 0.46
N ASP A 29 5.41 -9.47 0.90
CA ASP A 29 4.94 -10.26 2.04
C ASP A 29 3.79 -11.18 1.63
N MET A 30 3.57 -12.22 2.42
CA MET A 30 2.50 -13.18 2.22
C MET A 30 1.16 -12.57 2.66
N GLY A 31 0.39 -12.08 1.69
CA GLY A 31 -0.96 -11.56 1.89
C GLY A 31 -2.01 -12.63 1.61
N ALA A 32 -2.73 -13.07 2.65
CA ALA A 32 -3.81 -14.06 2.60
C ALA A 32 -3.44 -15.42 1.95
N GLU A 33 -3.35 -15.50 0.63
CA GLU A 33 -3.08 -16.72 -0.15
C GLU A 33 -1.90 -16.59 -1.13
N GLU A 34 -1.27 -15.41 -1.24
CA GLU A 34 -0.19 -15.17 -2.20
C GLU A 34 0.85 -14.15 -1.73
N TRP A 35 1.99 -14.13 -2.40
CA TRP A 35 3.02 -13.11 -2.19
C TRP A 35 2.64 -11.85 -2.95
N THR A 36 2.48 -10.74 -2.24
CA THR A 36 2.08 -9.45 -2.81
C THR A 36 3.01 -8.34 -2.33
N ALA A 37 3.37 -7.44 -3.25
CA ALA A 37 4.16 -6.27 -2.92
C ALA A 37 3.32 -5.29 -2.08
N GLN A 38 3.94 -4.75 -1.04
CA GLN A 38 3.34 -3.79 -0.13
C GLN A 38 4.37 -2.70 0.18
N LEU A 39 3.90 -1.48 0.39
CA LEU A 39 4.75 -0.35 0.76
C LEU A 39 4.59 -0.07 2.25
N TYR A 40 5.67 -0.24 3.00
CA TYR A 40 5.74 -0.04 4.44
C TYR A 40 6.23 1.37 4.76
N TYR A 41 5.67 2.00 5.79
CA TYR A 41 6.01 3.36 6.22
C TYR A 41 5.67 3.59 7.70
N GLY A 42 6.11 4.73 8.26
CA GLY A 42 5.84 5.09 9.65
C GLY A 42 6.89 4.56 10.66
N PRO A 43 6.55 4.50 11.96
CA PRO A 43 7.44 4.00 13.01
C PRO A 43 7.89 2.56 12.74
N VAL A 44 9.09 2.19 13.18
CA VAL A 44 9.61 0.83 13.03
C VAL A 44 9.23 -0.02 14.24
N ASP A 45 8.63 -1.18 13.99
CA ASP A 45 8.40 -2.21 14.99
C ASP A 45 9.73 -2.88 15.38
N PRO A 46 10.11 -2.90 16.67
CA PRO A 46 11.38 -3.47 17.11
C PRO A 46 11.47 -4.99 16.96
N ASP A 47 10.34 -5.70 16.89
CA ASP A 47 10.31 -7.16 16.80
C ASP A 47 10.51 -7.66 15.35
N SER A 48 9.98 -6.94 14.37
CA SER A 48 10.08 -7.27 12.94
C SER A 48 11.13 -6.45 12.16
N GLU A 49 11.64 -5.35 12.73
CA GLU A 49 12.50 -4.36 12.07
C GLU A 49 11.86 -3.69 10.83
N LEU A 50 10.54 -3.85 10.66
CA LEU A 50 9.77 -3.24 9.56
C LEU A 50 8.90 -2.08 10.09
N PRO A 51 8.55 -1.11 9.23
CA PRO A 51 7.57 -0.10 9.62
C PRO A 51 6.20 -0.72 9.97
N ILE A 52 5.49 -0.13 10.92
CA ILE A 52 4.21 -0.68 11.42
C ILE A 52 3.03 -0.44 10.45
N HIS A 53 3.12 0.56 9.57
CA HIS A 53 2.05 0.84 8.62
C HIS A 53 2.39 0.25 7.25
N ARG A 54 1.35 -0.15 6.52
CA ARG A 54 1.48 -0.70 5.17
C ARG A 54 0.35 -0.20 4.28
N VAL A 55 0.67 -0.02 3.00
CA VAL A 55 -0.29 0.28 1.94
C VAL A 55 -0.04 -0.68 0.79
N GLY A 56 -1.11 -1.15 0.16
CA GLY A 56 -1.00 -2.12 -0.93
C GLY A 56 -2.20 -2.10 -1.86
N ILE A 57 -2.13 -2.98 -2.86
CA ILE A 57 -3.19 -3.20 -3.84
C ILE A 57 -3.60 -4.66 -3.76
N ASP A 58 -4.91 -4.91 -3.72
CA ASP A 58 -5.46 -6.26 -3.85
C ASP A 58 -5.86 -6.48 -5.31
N ALA A 59 -4.94 -7.06 -6.09
CA ALA A 59 -5.08 -7.19 -7.55
C ALA A 59 -5.93 -8.39 -8.00
N HIS A 60 -6.18 -9.34 -7.11
CA HIS A 60 -6.74 -10.66 -7.45
C HIS A 60 -8.25 -10.76 -7.18
N THR A 61 -8.86 -9.68 -6.72
CA THR A 61 -10.30 -9.56 -6.56
C THR A 61 -10.97 -9.13 -7.88
N VAL A 62 -12.28 -9.36 -7.98
CA VAL A 62 -13.10 -8.92 -9.14
C VAL A 62 -13.01 -7.41 -9.38
N ARG A 63 -12.63 -6.64 -8.34
CA ARG A 63 -12.40 -5.19 -8.39
C ARG A 63 -11.15 -4.87 -7.58
N PRO A 64 -10.01 -4.56 -8.22
CA PRO A 64 -8.81 -4.22 -7.50
C PRO A 64 -9.04 -3.00 -6.60
N VAL A 65 -8.51 -3.05 -5.39
CA VAL A 65 -8.65 -1.96 -4.40
C VAL A 65 -7.32 -1.54 -3.82
N TRP A 66 -7.17 -0.24 -3.57
CA TRP A 66 -6.11 0.29 -2.70
C TRP A 66 -6.52 0.12 -1.24
N TRP A 67 -5.57 -0.28 -0.42
CA TRP A 67 -5.82 -0.48 1.00
C TRP A 67 -4.65 0.01 1.84
N ILE A 68 -4.95 0.33 3.09
CA ILE A 68 -4.00 0.80 4.10
C ILE A 68 -4.20 0.03 5.41
N ASP A 69 -3.13 -0.15 6.15
CA ASP A 69 -3.11 -0.67 7.52
C ASP A 69 -2.24 0.27 8.35
N LEU A 70 -2.77 0.78 9.47
CA LEU A 70 -2.13 1.80 10.32
C LEU A 70 -1.59 1.24 11.64
N ASP A 71 -1.81 -0.05 11.90
CA ASP A 71 -1.29 -0.81 13.03
C ASP A 71 -1.57 -2.30 12.72
N GLU A 72 -1.18 -3.27 13.55
CA GLU A 72 -1.55 -4.70 13.37
C GLU A 72 -3.08 -4.99 13.46
N GLY A 73 -3.92 -3.98 13.23
CA GLY A 73 -5.36 -3.97 13.44
C GLY A 73 -6.13 -3.41 12.25
N SER A 74 -6.58 -4.32 11.39
CA SER A 74 -7.60 -4.15 10.35
C SER A 74 -7.29 -3.21 9.16
N ARG A 75 -7.10 -3.85 8.01
CA ARG A 75 -7.04 -3.25 6.67
C ARG A 75 -8.27 -2.37 6.38
N THR A 76 -8.02 -1.12 5.99
CA THR A 76 -9.02 -0.17 5.48
C THR A 76 -8.91 0.00 3.97
N ILE A 77 -10.04 0.01 3.25
CA ILE A 77 -10.06 0.27 1.80
C ILE A 77 -10.00 1.79 1.58
N LEU A 78 -8.99 2.25 0.84
CA LEU A 78 -8.84 3.64 0.46
C LEU A 78 -9.65 3.98 -0.79
N LEU A 79 -9.54 3.15 -1.83
CA LEU A 79 -10.21 3.34 -3.11
C LEU A 79 -10.65 2.00 -3.67
N GLU A 80 -11.87 1.99 -4.21
CA GLU A 80 -12.39 0.89 -5.02
C GLU A 80 -12.09 1.17 -6.50
N GLU A 81 -11.83 0.13 -7.30
CA GLU A 81 -11.60 0.21 -8.75
C GLU A 81 -10.32 0.97 -9.16
N VAL A 82 -9.16 0.39 -8.80
CA VAL A 82 -7.83 0.96 -9.07
C VAL A 82 -7.61 1.33 -10.54
N THR A 83 -7.17 2.56 -10.76
CA THR A 83 -6.64 3.09 -12.01
C THR A 83 -5.23 3.68 -11.79
N PRO A 84 -4.40 3.80 -12.84
CA PRO A 84 -3.08 4.42 -12.71
C PRO A 84 -3.10 5.88 -12.23
N ASP A 85 -4.20 6.61 -12.48
CA ASP A 85 -4.33 8.02 -12.09
C ASP A 85 -4.60 8.19 -10.58
N ASP A 86 -4.94 7.11 -9.87
CA ASP A 86 -5.31 7.16 -8.45
C ASP A 86 -4.11 7.34 -7.51
N VAL A 87 -2.88 7.10 -7.98
CA VAL A 87 -1.67 7.10 -7.14
C VAL A 87 -1.50 8.43 -6.40
N CYS A 88 -1.80 9.56 -7.05
CA CYS A 88 -1.76 10.88 -6.42
C CYS A 88 -2.79 11.04 -5.29
N ALA A 89 -4.02 10.52 -5.49
CA ALA A 89 -5.08 10.58 -4.48
C ALA A 89 -4.77 9.67 -3.29
N VAL A 90 -4.18 8.50 -3.55
CA VAL A 90 -3.70 7.58 -2.51
C VAL A 90 -2.55 8.20 -1.73
N ALA A 91 -1.57 8.81 -2.42
CA ALA A 91 -0.44 9.49 -1.77
C ALA A 91 -0.90 10.58 -0.80
N ALA A 92 -1.87 11.41 -1.21
CA ALA A 92 -2.44 12.43 -0.34
C ALA A 92 -3.06 11.83 0.92
N ARG A 93 -3.84 10.76 0.79
CA ARG A 93 -4.48 10.09 1.94
C ARG A 93 -3.49 9.41 2.86
N VAL A 94 -2.48 8.73 2.32
CA VAL A 94 -1.42 8.09 3.11
C VAL A 94 -0.56 9.15 3.84
N ALA A 95 -0.36 10.31 3.22
CA ALA A 95 0.31 11.42 3.89
C ALA A 95 -0.54 12.05 5.01
N GLU A 96 -1.86 12.17 4.81
CA GLU A 96 -2.79 12.64 5.84
C GLU A 96 -2.82 11.68 7.05
N THR A 97 -2.80 10.36 6.83
CA THR A 97 -2.79 9.40 7.96
C THR A 97 -1.53 9.54 8.80
N GLN A 98 -0.36 9.71 8.19
CA GLN A 98 0.90 9.90 8.93
C GLN A 98 0.96 11.21 9.73
N GLN A 99 0.21 12.24 9.37
CA GLN A 99 0.19 13.49 10.14
C GLN A 99 -0.62 13.37 11.45
N HIS A 100 -1.40 12.31 11.60
CA HIS A 100 -2.34 12.10 12.69
C HIS A 100 -1.94 10.97 13.66
N ASP A 101 -0.83 10.26 13.37
CA ASP A 101 -0.14 9.30 14.26
C ASP A 101 0.97 9.97 15.08
#